data_AF-A0AAW2DVP1-F1
#
_entry.id   AF-A0AAW2DVP1-F1
#
_cell.length_a   1.000
_cell.length_b   1.000
_cell.length_c   1.000
_cell.angle_alpha   90.00
_cell.angle_beta   90.00
_cell.angle_gamma   90.00
#
_symmetry.space_group_name_H-M   'P 1'
#
loop_
_entity.id
_entity.type
_entity.pdbx_description
1 polymer ?
#
loop_
_entity_poly.entity_id
_entity_poly.type
_entity_poly.pdbx_seq_one_letter_code
_entity_poly.pdbx_strand_id
1 'polypeptide(L)'
;MVLMALFTTFITTPIVMAIYKPEKGKRMADYENRTIERKNPNTQLRILTCYHSASNIPSIINLLEASRGSEKREGLSVDALHLMELSERSSAIIMVHKARKHGLPFWNKSQQSDSNHVVVAFEAYRQLSHVSIRSMKAISSMSDMHDDICNTAETNRSAIIILPFHKHQRVDGSLETTRNDFRLVNLKVLEDARCSVGILVDRGLGGTTQVAASNVSFFIMVPFFGGCDDREALAYGVRMAEHPGIRLMVIRFIVEPESMGEIVRVNIDSSSSTELRSSDEEFLAEFKQNMAKDDSIKYEEKLVRNAADTIAVLSELKCCDLFLVGRMPECEAALDLSRSDCPELGPVGSLLTSPDFSTIASVLIVQQYKSGTSPNLTLQMEDESPDKDSESS
;
A
#
# COMPACT_ATOMS: atom_id res chain seq x y z
N MET A 1 0.63 24.68 -52.58
CA MET A 1 1.44 24.16 -51.45
C MET A 1 0.61 23.77 -50.24
N VAL A 2 -0.40 24.55 -49.83
CA VAL A 2 -1.25 24.26 -48.65
C VAL A 2 -1.99 22.91 -48.73
N LEU A 3 -2.48 22.54 -49.93
CA LEU A 3 -3.21 21.29 -50.15
C LEU A 3 -2.34 20.02 -49.95
N MET A 4 -1.05 20.10 -50.28
CA MET A 4 -0.09 19.00 -50.04
C MET A 4 0.20 18.82 -48.54
N ALA A 5 0.27 19.92 -47.79
CA ALA A 5 0.50 19.87 -46.34
C ALA A 5 -0.68 19.26 -45.58
N LEU A 6 -1.92 19.54 -46.01
CA LEU A 6 -3.13 18.92 -45.44
C LEU A 6 -3.19 17.42 -45.72
N PHE A 7 -2.82 17.01 -46.93
CA PHE A 7 -2.84 15.60 -47.31
C PHE A 7 -1.78 14.78 -46.55
N THR A 8 -0.57 15.33 -46.38
CA THR A 8 0.48 14.66 -45.61
C THR A 8 0.11 14.58 -44.13
N THR A 9 -0.40 15.64 -43.50
CA THR A 9 -0.83 15.57 -42.08
C THR A 9 -2.02 14.63 -41.87
N PHE A 10 -2.98 14.60 -42.80
CA PHE A 10 -4.13 13.69 -42.73
C PHE A 10 -3.74 12.21 -42.85
N ILE A 11 -2.65 11.91 -43.55
CA ILE A 11 -2.13 10.53 -43.69
C ILE A 11 -1.14 10.18 -42.57
N THR A 12 -0.23 11.07 -42.21
CA THR A 12 0.81 10.78 -41.22
C THR A 12 0.22 10.66 -39.82
N THR A 13 -0.79 11.45 -39.45
CA THR A 13 -1.38 11.40 -38.10
C THR A 13 -2.02 10.04 -37.78
N PRO A 14 -2.92 9.46 -38.60
CA PRO A 14 -3.47 8.14 -38.33
C PRO A 14 -2.43 7.03 -38.47
N ILE A 15 -1.43 7.15 -39.36
CA ILE A 15 -0.33 6.18 -39.46
C ILE A 15 0.53 6.20 -38.19
N VAL A 16 0.88 7.39 -37.70
CA VAL A 16 1.62 7.55 -36.43
C VAL A 16 0.78 7.02 -35.29
N MET A 17 -0.53 7.31 -35.19
CA MET A 17 -1.41 6.72 -34.16
C MET A 17 -1.64 5.22 -34.31
N ALA A 18 -1.49 4.65 -35.50
CA ALA A 18 -1.60 3.21 -35.72
C ALA A 18 -0.30 2.46 -35.37
N ILE A 19 0.85 3.11 -35.59
CA ILE A 19 2.19 2.60 -35.23
C ILE A 19 2.46 2.83 -33.74
N TYR A 20 2.25 4.06 -33.25
CA TYR A 20 2.06 4.40 -31.84
C TYR A 20 0.60 4.20 -31.48
N LYS A 21 0.15 2.94 -31.44
CA LYS A 21 -1.11 2.64 -30.75
C LYS A 21 -1.05 3.27 -29.35
N PRO A 22 -1.92 4.23 -28.99
CA PRO A 22 -2.03 4.61 -27.61
C PRO A 22 -2.64 3.40 -26.90
N GLU A 23 -1.80 2.63 -26.20
CA GLU A 23 -2.23 1.48 -25.39
C GLU A 23 -3.33 1.86 -24.38
N LYS A 24 -3.46 3.16 -24.08
CA LYS A 24 -4.48 3.76 -23.22
C LYS A 24 -5.92 3.40 -23.62
N GLY A 25 -6.22 3.22 -24.92
CA GLY A 25 -7.59 2.97 -25.38
C GLY A 25 -8.12 1.54 -25.19
N LYS A 26 -7.24 0.56 -24.94
CA LYS A 26 -7.62 -0.85 -24.70
C LYS A 26 -7.52 -1.28 -23.23
N ARG A 27 -6.99 -0.42 -22.36
CA ARG A 27 -6.78 -0.69 -20.93
C ARG A 27 -8.06 -0.60 -20.07
N MET A 28 -9.14 -0.05 -20.62
CA MET A 28 -10.41 0.20 -19.91
C MET A 28 -11.40 -0.96 -19.90
N ALA A 29 -10.95 -2.21 -19.86
CA ALA A 29 -11.82 -3.23 -19.30
C ALA A 29 -11.72 -3.06 -17.78
N ASP A 30 -12.68 -2.33 -17.19
CA ASP A 30 -12.79 -2.23 -15.73
C ASP A 30 -12.77 -3.64 -15.16
N TYR A 31 -11.66 -4.00 -14.50
CA TYR A 31 -11.59 -5.22 -13.74
C TYR A 31 -12.03 -4.86 -12.33
N GLU A 32 -13.04 -5.57 -11.82
CA GLU A 32 -13.74 -5.20 -10.59
C GLU A 32 -12.88 -5.40 -9.32
N ASN A 33 -11.78 -6.14 -9.42
CA ASN A 33 -10.98 -6.62 -8.31
C ASN A 33 -9.79 -5.70 -7.96
N ARG A 34 -10.05 -4.39 -7.79
CA ARG A 34 -9.06 -3.34 -7.50
C ARG A 34 -8.85 -3.05 -6.01
N THR A 35 -9.65 -3.67 -5.15
CA THR A 35 -9.59 -3.61 -3.69
C THR A 35 -9.52 -5.02 -3.11
N ILE A 36 -9.25 -5.13 -1.81
CA ILE A 36 -9.29 -6.35 -1.01
C ILE A 36 -10.67 -6.48 -0.36
N GLU A 37 -11.27 -5.38 0.10
CA GLU A 37 -12.68 -5.34 0.48
C GLU A 37 -13.53 -5.65 -0.76
N ARG A 38 -14.14 -6.84 -0.78
CA ARG A 38 -14.93 -7.36 -1.91
C ARG A 38 -16.15 -8.12 -1.41
N LYS A 39 -17.25 -8.03 -2.17
CA LYS A 39 -18.45 -8.86 -1.97
C LYS A 39 -18.18 -10.36 -2.08
N ASN A 40 -17.24 -10.75 -2.96
CA ASN A 40 -16.84 -12.15 -3.18
C ASN A 40 -15.38 -12.37 -2.75
N PRO A 41 -15.13 -12.69 -1.46
CA PRO A 41 -13.78 -12.84 -0.92
C PRO A 41 -13.10 -14.16 -1.33
N ASN A 42 -13.83 -15.07 -2.00
CA ASN A 42 -13.30 -16.34 -2.51
C ASN A 42 -12.52 -16.21 -3.83
N THR A 43 -12.54 -15.03 -4.45
CA THR A 43 -11.82 -14.77 -5.70
C THR A 43 -10.31 -14.67 -5.48
N GLN A 44 -9.53 -14.98 -6.51
CA GLN A 44 -8.08 -14.91 -6.48
C GLN A 44 -7.58 -13.53 -6.02
N LEU A 45 -6.73 -13.49 -4.98
CA LEU A 45 -6.05 -12.26 -4.55
C LEU A 45 -4.77 -12.08 -5.37
N ARG A 46 -4.63 -10.90 -5.99
CA ARG A 46 -3.45 -10.54 -6.81
C ARG A 46 -2.69 -9.40 -6.14
N ILE A 47 -1.43 -9.63 -5.81
CA ILE A 47 -0.57 -8.66 -5.13
C ILE A 47 0.60 -8.31 -6.04
N LEU A 48 0.83 -7.02 -6.30
CA LEU A 48 2.11 -6.53 -6.82
C LEU A 48 2.96 -6.11 -5.62
N THR A 49 4.07 -6.77 -5.35
CA THR A 49 5.02 -6.34 -4.31
C THR A 49 6.29 -5.79 -4.95
N CYS A 50 6.74 -4.64 -4.48
CA CYS A 50 7.96 -4.00 -4.94
C CYS A 50 9.09 -4.22 -3.94
N TYR A 51 10.33 -4.30 -4.42
CA TYR A 51 11.51 -4.31 -3.56
C TYR A 51 12.69 -3.62 -4.23
N HIS A 52 13.54 -3.01 -3.40
CA HIS A 52 14.76 -2.32 -3.85
C HIS A 52 16.01 -3.20 -3.73
N SER A 53 16.08 -4.01 -2.67
CA SER A 53 17.24 -4.82 -2.32
C SER A 53 16.82 -6.23 -1.89
N ALA A 54 17.78 -7.16 -1.93
CA ALA A 54 17.59 -8.51 -1.41
C ALA A 54 17.30 -8.56 0.10
N SER A 55 17.65 -7.51 0.84
CA SER A 55 17.41 -7.40 2.28
C SER A 55 15.93 -7.40 2.66
N ASN A 56 15.04 -6.92 1.79
CA ASN A 56 13.59 -6.86 2.05
C ASN A 56 12.86 -8.18 1.77
N ILE A 57 13.54 -9.13 1.12
CA ILE A 57 12.90 -10.34 0.60
C ILE A 57 12.34 -11.24 1.69
N PRO A 58 13.06 -11.54 2.79
CA PRO A 58 12.51 -12.38 3.86
C PRO A 58 11.19 -11.83 4.40
N SER A 59 11.16 -10.54 4.74
CA SER A 59 9.95 -9.87 5.25
C SER A 59 8.81 -9.87 4.24
N ILE A 60 9.09 -9.63 2.95
CA ILE A 60 8.08 -9.72 1.89
C ILE A 60 7.54 -11.15 1.77
N ILE A 61 8.40 -12.18 1.76
CA ILE A 61 7.94 -13.57 1.68
C ILE A 61 7.08 -13.92 2.90
N ASN A 62 7.48 -13.51 4.09
CA ASN A 62 6.71 -13.75 5.32
C ASN A 62 5.35 -13.03 5.29
N LEU A 63 5.28 -11.81 4.75
CA LEU A 63 4.02 -11.09 4.51
C LEU A 63 3.14 -11.81 3.49
N LEU A 64 3.71 -12.28 2.39
CA LEU A 64 2.99 -13.01 1.34
C LEU A 64 2.46 -14.36 1.87
N GLU A 65 3.23 -15.04 2.71
CA GLU A 65 2.77 -16.27 3.35
C GLU A 65 1.64 -15.99 4.33
N ALA A 66 1.73 -14.91 5.11
CA ALA A 66 0.61 -14.45 5.92
C ALA A 66 -0.63 -14.15 5.07
N SER A 67 -0.44 -13.64 3.85
CA SER A 67 -1.51 -13.26 2.91
C SER A 67 -2.11 -14.44 2.14
N ARG A 68 -1.51 -15.64 2.23
CA ARG A 68 -1.95 -16.83 1.50
C ARG A 68 -3.34 -17.28 1.97
N GLY A 69 -3.63 -17.15 3.27
CA GLY A 69 -4.82 -17.66 3.96
C GLY A 69 -5.08 -19.15 3.74
N SER A 70 -6.35 -19.55 3.62
CA SER A 70 -6.73 -20.97 3.57
C SER A 70 -6.50 -21.60 2.18
N GLU A 71 -6.13 -22.87 2.15
CA GLU A 71 -5.95 -23.67 0.92
C GLU A 71 -7.24 -23.83 0.08
N LYS A 72 -8.41 -23.49 0.63
CA LYS A 72 -9.72 -23.69 0.00
C LYS A 72 -10.13 -22.60 -1.00
N ARG A 73 -9.53 -21.41 -0.93
CA ARG A 73 -9.89 -20.27 -1.80
C ARG A 73 -9.07 -20.29 -3.09
N GLU A 74 -9.54 -19.56 -4.10
CA GLU A 74 -8.70 -19.24 -5.26
C GLU A 74 -7.40 -18.59 -4.72
N GLY A 75 -6.26 -19.25 -4.95
CA GLY A 75 -5.02 -19.00 -4.21
C GLY A 75 -4.44 -17.59 -4.39
N LEU A 76 -3.34 -17.31 -3.70
CA LEU A 76 -2.61 -16.06 -3.84
C LEU A 76 -1.80 -16.04 -5.15
N SER A 77 -1.90 -14.94 -5.89
CA SER A 77 -1.04 -14.64 -7.04
C SER A 77 -0.19 -13.41 -6.77
N VAL A 78 1.12 -13.54 -6.94
CA VAL A 78 2.08 -12.49 -6.61
C VAL A 78 2.93 -12.15 -7.82
N ASP A 79 3.01 -10.86 -8.09
CA ASP A 79 3.99 -10.27 -8.97
C ASP A 79 5.03 -9.55 -8.10
N ALA A 80 6.27 -10.03 -8.12
CA ALA A 80 7.38 -9.46 -7.36
C ALA A 80 8.24 -8.60 -8.29
N LEU A 81 8.14 -7.28 -8.16
CA LEU A 81 8.80 -6.30 -9.03
C LEU A 81 10.07 -5.76 -8.38
N HIS A 82 11.22 -6.10 -8.96
CA HIS A 82 12.49 -5.46 -8.60
C HIS A 82 12.57 -4.08 -9.25
N LEU A 83 12.58 -3.04 -8.42
CA LEU A 83 12.75 -1.67 -8.86
C LEU A 83 14.23 -1.34 -8.96
N MET A 84 14.71 -1.10 -10.19
CA MET A 84 16.10 -0.72 -10.46
C MET A 84 16.15 0.65 -11.13
N GLU A 85 16.98 1.55 -10.59
CA GLU A 85 17.20 2.84 -11.20
C GLU A 85 18.04 2.71 -12.49
N LEU A 86 17.57 3.35 -13.55
CA LEU A 86 18.36 3.57 -14.75
C LEU A 86 19.44 4.60 -14.44
N SER A 87 20.69 4.15 -14.30
CA SER A 87 21.86 5.01 -14.16
C SER A 87 22.70 5.03 -15.44
N GLU A 88 23.55 6.04 -15.59
CA GLU A 88 24.51 6.15 -16.70
C GLU A 88 25.66 5.12 -16.61
N ARG A 89 25.65 4.25 -15.59
CA ARG A 89 26.62 3.17 -15.49
C ARG A 89 26.41 2.18 -16.63
N SER A 90 27.50 1.76 -17.28
CA SER A 90 27.45 0.84 -18.41
C SER A 90 26.67 -0.45 -18.12
N SER A 91 26.67 -0.93 -16.87
CA SER A 91 25.90 -2.08 -16.40
C SER A 91 24.39 -1.88 -16.46
N ALA A 92 23.88 -0.71 -16.05
CA ALA A 92 22.46 -0.36 -16.16
C ALA A 92 22.04 -0.14 -17.62
N ILE A 93 22.89 0.54 -18.41
CA ILE A 93 22.65 0.78 -19.85
C ILE A 93 22.60 -0.56 -20.63
N ILE A 94 23.53 -1.49 -20.38
CA ILE A 94 23.52 -2.84 -20.98
C ILE A 94 22.25 -3.61 -20.59
N MET A 95 21.81 -3.48 -19.34
CA MET A 95 20.60 -4.15 -18.86
C MET A 95 19.33 -3.57 -19.52
N VAL A 96 19.28 -2.25 -19.74
CA VAL A 96 18.22 -1.61 -20.53
C VAL A 96 18.24 -2.02 -21.99
N HIS A 97 19.42 -2.13 -22.62
CA HIS A 97 19.51 -2.66 -23.99
C HIS A 97 19.00 -4.09 -24.09
N LYS A 98 19.28 -4.93 -23.08
CA LYS A 98 18.68 -6.27 -22.97
C LYS A 98 17.15 -6.18 -22.78
N ALA A 99 16.65 -5.21 -22.01
CA ALA A 99 15.21 -5.05 -21.72
C ALA A 99 14.43 -4.61 -22.96
N ARG A 100 14.93 -3.59 -23.65
CA ARG A 100 14.33 -3.04 -24.89
C ARG A 100 14.30 -4.03 -26.04
N LYS A 101 15.22 -5.02 -26.07
CA LYS A 101 15.19 -6.10 -27.07
C LYS A 101 14.04 -7.10 -26.85
N HIS A 102 13.46 -7.15 -25.65
CA HIS A 102 12.39 -8.08 -25.25
C HIS A 102 11.03 -7.40 -24.94
N GLY A 103 10.97 -6.07 -24.89
CA GLY A 103 9.73 -5.29 -25.04
C GLY A 103 8.83 -5.11 -23.80
N LEU A 104 9.15 -5.70 -22.64
CA LEU A 104 8.40 -5.59 -21.38
C LEU A 104 9.34 -5.86 -20.17
N PRO A 105 8.96 -5.55 -18.92
CA PRO A 105 9.71 -6.00 -17.74
C PRO A 105 9.97 -7.50 -17.84
N PHE A 106 11.24 -7.88 -17.68
CA PHE A 106 11.71 -9.22 -18.04
C PHE A 106 10.94 -10.31 -17.30
N TRP A 107 10.52 -11.34 -18.04
CA TRP A 107 10.14 -12.63 -17.48
C TRP A 107 11.38 -13.53 -17.51
N ASN A 108 11.89 -13.91 -16.34
CA ASN A 108 12.97 -14.90 -16.26
C ASN A 108 12.43 -16.29 -16.60
N LYS A 109 12.21 -16.57 -17.89
CA LYS A 109 12.20 -17.96 -18.38
C LYS A 109 13.66 -18.36 -18.57
N SER A 110 14.23 -18.98 -17.53
CA SER A 110 15.43 -19.81 -17.59
C SER A 110 16.62 -19.20 -18.34
N GLN A 111 17.44 -18.38 -17.67
CA GLN A 111 18.86 -18.34 -18.05
C GLN A 111 19.79 -17.88 -16.92
N GLN A 112 20.76 -18.75 -16.62
CA GLN A 112 21.89 -18.54 -15.73
C GLN A 112 22.67 -17.28 -16.10
N SER A 113 22.72 -16.32 -15.19
CA SER A 113 23.81 -15.36 -15.05
C SER A 113 23.88 -15.01 -13.56
N ASP A 114 25.08 -15.17 -13.00
CA ASP A 114 25.42 -15.19 -11.58
C ASP A 114 24.69 -14.20 -10.67
N SER A 115 24.41 -14.67 -9.45
CA SER A 115 23.99 -13.93 -8.23
C SER A 115 22.51 -13.52 -8.08
N ASN A 116 21.55 -14.31 -8.57
CA ASN A 116 20.13 -14.00 -8.41
C ASN A 116 19.52 -14.68 -7.17
N HIS A 117 20.14 -14.58 -5.99
CA HIS A 117 19.59 -15.12 -4.71
C HIS A 117 18.13 -14.72 -4.48
N VAL A 118 17.76 -13.55 -4.99
CA VAL A 118 16.39 -13.01 -5.04
C VAL A 118 15.42 -13.91 -5.81
N VAL A 119 15.79 -14.31 -7.03
CA VAL A 119 14.95 -15.17 -7.87
C VAL A 119 14.88 -16.56 -7.26
N VAL A 120 15.99 -17.06 -6.71
CA VAL A 120 16.04 -18.34 -6.00
C VAL A 120 15.11 -18.34 -4.79
N ALA A 121 15.07 -17.26 -4.00
CA ALA A 121 14.19 -17.15 -2.84
C ALA A 121 12.70 -17.18 -3.23
N PHE A 122 12.29 -16.39 -4.23
CA PHE A 122 10.90 -16.42 -4.71
C PHE A 122 10.53 -17.73 -5.42
N GLU A 123 11.48 -18.37 -6.09
CA GLU A 123 11.27 -19.69 -6.71
C GLU A 123 11.13 -20.80 -5.66
N ALA A 124 11.98 -20.79 -4.63
CA ALA A 124 11.85 -21.68 -3.48
C ALA A 124 10.50 -21.48 -2.77
N TYR A 125 10.11 -20.22 -2.55
CA TYR A 125 8.81 -19.91 -1.97
C TYR A 125 7.66 -20.46 -2.81
N ARG A 126 7.66 -20.20 -4.14
CA ARG A 126 6.67 -20.75 -5.07
C ARG A 126 6.55 -22.28 -5.00
N GLN A 127 7.67 -23.00 -4.87
CA GLN A 127 7.67 -24.46 -4.80
C GLN A 127 7.11 -24.98 -3.47
N LEU A 128 7.40 -24.28 -2.37
CA LEU A 128 7.06 -24.74 -1.01
C LEU A 128 5.65 -24.34 -0.56
N SER A 129 5.12 -23.21 -1.02
CA SER A 129 3.83 -22.68 -0.55
C SER A 129 2.66 -22.86 -1.54
N HIS A 130 2.92 -23.47 -2.70
CA HIS A 130 1.95 -23.58 -3.82
C HIS A 130 1.34 -22.24 -4.27
N VAL A 131 1.97 -21.11 -3.92
CA VAL A 131 1.57 -19.76 -4.35
C VAL A 131 2.10 -19.50 -5.76
N SER A 132 1.30 -18.88 -6.63
CA SER A 132 1.77 -18.50 -7.96
C SER A 132 2.55 -17.19 -7.88
N ILE A 133 3.87 -17.26 -8.08
CA ILE A 133 4.76 -16.09 -7.98
C ILE A 133 5.51 -15.88 -9.28
N ARG A 134 5.54 -14.62 -9.72
CA ARG A 134 6.30 -14.16 -10.88
C ARG A 134 7.25 -13.04 -10.47
N SER A 135 8.55 -13.28 -10.60
CA SER A 135 9.56 -12.24 -10.41
C SER A 135 9.79 -11.48 -11.72
N MET A 136 9.79 -10.15 -11.63
CA MET A 136 9.97 -9.20 -12.73
C MET A 136 11.00 -8.13 -12.33
N LYS A 137 11.61 -7.49 -13.33
CA LYS A 137 12.54 -6.37 -13.13
C LYS A 137 12.05 -5.18 -13.94
N ALA A 138 11.89 -4.02 -13.29
CA ALA A 138 11.65 -2.72 -13.93
C ALA A 138 12.91 -1.87 -13.83
N ILE A 139 13.30 -1.25 -14.94
CA ILE A 139 14.48 -0.38 -15.03
C ILE A 139 14.04 0.97 -15.56
N SER A 140 14.07 1.97 -14.69
CA SER A 140 13.39 3.24 -14.93
C SER A 140 14.19 4.37 -14.29
N SER A 141 14.07 5.58 -14.83
CA SER A 141 14.51 6.77 -14.09
C SER A 141 13.69 6.90 -12.80
N MET A 142 14.20 7.61 -11.79
CA MET A 142 13.42 7.85 -10.56
C MET A 142 12.12 8.62 -10.83
N SER A 143 12.09 9.48 -11.85
CA SER A 143 10.89 10.23 -12.21
C SER A 143 9.76 9.34 -12.73
N ASP A 144 10.10 8.26 -13.44
CA ASP A 144 9.16 7.42 -14.20
C ASP A 144 8.89 6.08 -13.50
N MET A 145 9.57 5.79 -12.39
CA MET A 145 9.43 4.52 -11.65
C MET A 145 8.00 4.27 -11.18
N HIS A 146 7.29 5.31 -10.73
CA HIS A 146 5.88 5.23 -10.34
C HIS A 146 4.97 4.79 -11.50
N ASP A 147 5.19 5.32 -12.71
CA ASP A 147 4.44 4.92 -13.91
C ASP A 147 4.62 3.43 -14.19
N ASP A 148 5.85 2.92 -14.11
CA ASP A 148 6.11 1.50 -14.34
C ASP A 148 5.44 0.59 -13.29
N ILE A 149 5.41 1.02 -12.02
CA ILE A 149 4.69 0.31 -10.95
C ILE A 149 3.19 0.29 -11.24
N CYS A 150 2.58 1.46 -11.48
CA CYS A 150 1.14 1.60 -11.73
C CYS A 150 0.70 0.85 -13.00
N ASN A 151 1.47 0.96 -14.09
CA ASN A 151 1.21 0.26 -15.34
C ASN A 151 1.31 -1.27 -15.17
N THR A 152 2.29 -1.75 -14.40
CA THR A 152 2.45 -3.18 -14.12
C THR A 152 1.27 -3.71 -13.30
N ALA A 153 0.84 -2.96 -12.27
CA ALA A 153 -0.32 -3.31 -11.46
C ALA A 153 -1.60 -3.39 -12.29
N GLU A 154 -1.82 -2.41 -13.17
CA GLU A 154 -2.97 -2.38 -14.07
C GLU A 154 -2.96 -3.55 -15.07
N THR A 155 -1.80 -3.82 -15.68
CA THR A 155 -1.63 -4.90 -16.67
C THR A 155 -1.90 -6.27 -16.04
N ASN A 156 -1.45 -6.48 -14.80
CA ASN A 156 -1.60 -7.74 -14.09
C ASN A 156 -2.90 -7.85 -13.29
N ARG A 157 -3.69 -6.77 -13.24
CA ARG A 157 -4.95 -6.66 -12.49
C ARG A 157 -4.76 -6.90 -11.00
N SER A 158 -3.76 -6.23 -10.42
CA SER A 158 -3.47 -6.31 -9.00
C SER A 158 -4.59 -5.71 -8.17
N ALA A 159 -4.89 -6.34 -7.04
CA ALA A 159 -5.80 -5.83 -6.03
C ALA A 159 -5.12 -4.77 -5.15
N ILE A 160 -3.83 -4.99 -4.88
CA ILE A 160 -3.02 -4.13 -4.04
C ILE A 160 -1.58 -4.08 -4.54
N ILE A 161 -0.97 -2.89 -4.48
CA ILE A 161 0.47 -2.69 -4.63
C ILE A 161 1.07 -2.59 -3.23
N ILE A 162 2.11 -3.35 -2.91
CA ILE A 162 2.85 -3.24 -1.65
C ILE A 162 4.23 -2.66 -1.94
N LEU A 163 4.47 -1.44 -1.46
CA LEU A 163 5.73 -0.73 -1.58
C LEU A 163 6.55 -0.84 -0.28
N PRO A 164 7.87 -0.95 -0.36
CA PRO A 164 8.72 -0.77 0.81
C PRO A 164 8.69 0.70 1.24
N PHE A 165 8.74 0.94 2.55
CA PHE A 165 8.96 2.27 3.08
C PHE A 165 10.35 2.79 2.70
N HIS A 166 10.47 4.10 2.45
CA HIS A 166 11.71 4.73 1.99
C HIS A 166 12.81 4.77 3.07
N LYS A 167 12.47 4.46 4.33
CA LYS A 167 13.42 4.29 5.44
C LYS A 167 13.53 2.82 5.82
N HIS A 168 14.73 2.38 6.21
CA HIS A 168 14.97 1.04 6.72
C HIS A 168 15.37 1.06 8.20
N GLN A 169 15.12 -0.04 8.90
CA GLN A 169 15.56 -0.20 10.28
C GLN A 169 17.08 -0.39 10.35
N ARG A 170 17.72 0.29 11.29
CA ARG A 170 19.10 0.10 11.70
C ARG A 170 19.20 -0.90 12.84
N VAL A 171 20.42 -1.30 13.19
CA VAL A 171 20.70 -2.23 14.31
C VAL A 171 20.23 -1.65 15.66
N ASP A 172 20.24 -0.32 15.81
CA ASP A 172 19.73 0.37 16.99
C ASP A 172 18.20 0.50 17.03
N GLY A 173 17.50 -0.02 16.01
CA GLY A 173 16.05 0.04 15.86
C GLY A 173 15.53 1.34 15.24
N SER A 174 16.38 2.34 15.02
CA SER A 174 16.01 3.61 14.38
C SER A 174 15.76 3.43 12.87
N LEU A 175 14.92 4.29 12.29
CA LEU A 175 14.64 4.30 10.85
C LEU A 175 15.55 5.31 10.15
N GLU A 176 16.36 4.85 9.19
CA GLU A 176 17.24 5.70 8.37
C GLU A 176 16.74 5.78 6.93
N THR A 177 16.79 6.99 6.37
CA THR A 177 16.58 7.22 4.94
C THR A 177 17.89 6.97 4.17
N THR A 178 17.97 5.90 3.38
CA THR A 178 19.10 5.75 2.43
C THR A 178 18.96 6.71 1.25
N ARG A 179 17.75 6.83 0.70
CA ARG A 179 17.45 7.62 -0.50
C ARG A 179 16.07 8.24 -0.40
N ASN A 180 16.02 9.56 -0.42
CA ASN A 180 14.76 10.29 -0.34
C ASN A 180 13.94 10.19 -1.65
N ASP A 181 14.56 9.85 -2.78
CA ASP A 181 13.86 9.70 -4.07
C ASP A 181 12.72 8.68 -4.00
N PHE A 182 12.89 7.59 -3.25
CA PHE A 182 11.86 6.57 -3.08
C PHE A 182 10.63 7.08 -2.35
N ARG A 183 10.76 8.13 -1.52
CA ARG A 183 9.62 8.80 -0.92
C ARG A 183 8.73 9.43 -1.98
N LEU A 184 9.34 10.11 -2.97
CA LEU A 184 8.61 10.71 -4.09
C LEU A 184 7.93 9.65 -4.94
N VAL A 185 8.59 8.51 -5.18
CA VAL A 185 7.97 7.38 -5.88
C VAL A 185 6.76 6.86 -5.12
N ASN A 186 6.86 6.64 -3.80
CA ASN A 186 5.74 6.17 -2.98
C ASN A 186 4.55 7.15 -3.00
N LEU A 187 4.81 8.45 -2.91
CA LEU A 187 3.79 9.49 -2.99
C LEU A 187 3.05 9.47 -4.33
N LYS A 188 3.77 9.38 -5.45
CA LYS A 188 3.16 9.32 -6.78
C LYS A 188 2.35 8.04 -6.98
N VAL A 189 2.83 6.89 -6.48
CA VAL A 189 2.06 5.64 -6.55
C VAL A 189 0.78 5.74 -5.73
N LEU A 190 0.81 6.35 -4.53
CA LEU A 190 -0.39 6.58 -3.72
C LEU A 190 -1.44 7.46 -4.44
N GLU A 191 -0.99 8.36 -5.32
CA GLU A 191 -1.85 9.26 -6.09
C GLU A 191 -2.39 8.60 -7.38
N ASP A 192 -1.52 7.93 -8.14
CA ASP A 192 -1.83 7.45 -9.50
C ASP A 192 -2.35 6.01 -9.59
N ALA A 193 -2.18 5.21 -8.53
CA ALA A 193 -2.54 3.79 -8.55
C ALA A 193 -4.03 3.56 -8.83
N ARG A 194 -4.30 2.58 -9.69
CA ARG A 194 -5.67 2.12 -10.04
C ARG A 194 -6.10 0.88 -9.24
N CYS A 195 -5.50 0.69 -8.06
CA CYS A 195 -5.83 -0.35 -7.10
C CYS A 195 -5.35 0.11 -5.71
N SER A 196 -5.69 -0.63 -4.65
CA SER A 196 -5.27 -0.28 -3.29
C SER A 196 -3.74 -0.25 -3.19
N VAL A 197 -3.22 0.51 -2.24
CA VAL A 197 -1.76 0.67 -2.04
C VAL A 197 -1.42 0.43 -0.58
N GLY A 198 -0.41 -0.40 -0.35
CA GLY A 198 0.18 -0.68 0.95
C GLY A 198 1.61 -0.14 1.01
N ILE A 199 1.99 0.54 2.09
CA ILE A 199 3.38 0.89 2.39
C ILE A 199 3.84 0.05 3.59
N LEU A 200 4.82 -0.82 3.36
CA LEU A 200 5.40 -1.69 4.36
C LEU A 200 6.61 -1.03 5.03
N VAL A 201 6.45 -0.67 6.30
CA VAL A 201 7.54 -0.32 7.20
C VAL A 201 8.08 -1.61 7.79
N ASP A 202 9.16 -2.09 7.20
CA ASP A 202 9.79 -3.35 7.56
C ASP A 202 10.69 -3.20 8.79
N ARG A 203 10.36 -3.95 9.84
CA ARG A 203 11.17 -4.12 11.06
C ARG A 203 11.63 -5.56 11.27
N GLY A 204 11.78 -6.31 10.17
CA GLY A 204 12.19 -7.71 10.17
C GLY A 204 11.04 -8.68 10.43
N LEU A 205 9.89 -8.47 9.75
CA LEU A 205 8.73 -9.36 9.86
C LEU A 205 9.12 -10.83 9.61
N GLY A 206 9.01 -11.68 10.64
CA GLY A 206 9.40 -13.10 10.59
C GLY A 206 10.92 -13.36 10.55
N GLY A 207 11.74 -12.37 10.84
CA GLY A 207 13.20 -12.50 10.99
C GLY A 207 13.99 -12.47 9.69
N THR A 208 15.25 -12.90 9.75
CA THR A 208 16.20 -12.87 8.63
C THR A 208 16.01 -14.02 7.63
N THR A 209 15.12 -14.95 7.94
CA THR A 209 14.88 -16.16 7.14
C THR A 209 13.40 -16.28 6.79
N GLN A 210 13.12 -16.93 5.65
CA GLN A 210 11.76 -17.34 5.33
C GLN A 210 11.25 -18.32 6.41
N VAL A 211 10.09 -18.01 6.97
CA VAL A 211 9.38 -18.93 7.85
C VAL A 211 8.64 -19.95 6.98
N ALA A 212 8.86 -21.24 7.23
CA ALA A 212 8.09 -22.28 6.55
C ALA A 212 6.59 -22.12 6.87
N ALA A 213 5.70 -22.38 5.90
CA ALA A 213 4.25 -22.22 6.07
C ALA A 213 3.69 -22.90 7.34
N SER A 214 4.23 -24.07 7.70
CA SER A 214 3.85 -24.81 8.91
C SER A 214 4.25 -24.14 10.23
N ASN A 215 5.21 -23.23 10.20
CA ASN A 215 5.82 -22.60 11.37
C ASN A 215 5.43 -21.12 11.50
N VAL A 216 4.59 -20.60 10.59
CA VAL A 216 4.06 -19.25 10.69
C VAL A 216 3.25 -19.17 11.98
N SER A 217 3.60 -18.20 12.82
CA SER A 217 2.92 -17.91 14.07
C SER A 217 2.96 -16.41 14.28
N PHE A 218 2.12 -15.67 13.55
CA PHE A 218 2.07 -14.21 13.64
C PHE A 218 0.86 -13.73 14.43
N PHE A 219 1.09 -12.73 15.26
CA PHE A 219 0.05 -11.94 15.88
C PHE A 219 -0.08 -10.61 15.15
N ILE A 220 -1.25 -10.39 14.53
CA ILE A 220 -1.54 -9.23 13.70
C ILE A 220 -2.56 -8.35 14.41
N MET A 221 -2.32 -7.04 14.39
CA MET A 221 -3.20 -6.06 15.00
C MET A 221 -3.80 -5.10 13.99
N VAL A 222 -5.10 -4.88 14.08
CA VAL A 222 -5.85 -3.93 13.25
C VAL A 222 -6.53 -2.89 14.14
N PRO A 223 -5.90 -1.74 14.42
CA PRO A 223 -6.62 -0.62 14.99
C PRO A 223 -7.60 -0.06 13.95
N PHE A 224 -8.87 0.07 14.33
CA PHE A 224 -9.96 0.52 13.48
C PHE A 224 -10.53 1.82 14.04
N PHE A 225 -10.31 2.91 13.32
CA PHE A 225 -10.79 4.26 13.59
C PHE A 225 -11.98 4.65 12.69
N GLY A 226 -12.23 3.88 11.64
CA GLY A 226 -13.33 4.10 10.71
C GLY A 226 -12.87 4.70 9.40
N GLY A 227 -13.68 4.48 8.38
CA GLY A 227 -13.41 4.88 7.00
C GLY A 227 -12.88 3.77 6.09
N CYS A 228 -12.88 4.09 4.81
CA CYS A 228 -12.50 3.21 3.70
C CYS A 228 -11.14 2.52 3.85
N ASP A 229 -10.10 3.25 4.29
CA ASP A 229 -8.76 2.71 4.42
C ASP A 229 -8.65 1.67 5.55
N ASP A 230 -9.37 1.89 6.65
CA ASP A 230 -9.43 0.95 7.77
C ASP A 230 -10.26 -0.29 7.43
N ARG A 231 -11.34 -0.15 6.66
CA ARG A 231 -12.11 -1.30 6.15
C ARG A 231 -11.27 -2.16 5.22
N GLU A 232 -10.48 -1.55 4.34
CA GLU A 232 -9.54 -2.25 3.46
C GLU A 232 -8.44 -2.97 4.27
N ALA A 233 -7.87 -2.30 5.28
CA ALA A 233 -6.88 -2.89 6.18
C ALA A 233 -7.45 -4.09 6.96
N LEU A 234 -8.68 -3.96 7.48
CA LEU A 234 -9.38 -5.03 8.18
C LEU A 234 -9.73 -6.19 7.24
N ALA A 235 -10.22 -5.91 6.02
CA ALA A 235 -10.46 -6.94 5.01
C ALA A 235 -9.19 -7.73 4.69
N TYR A 236 -8.03 -7.07 4.62
CA TYR A 236 -6.76 -7.74 4.45
C TYR A 236 -6.34 -8.57 5.67
N GLY A 237 -6.52 -8.04 6.87
CA GLY A 237 -6.26 -8.76 8.13
C GLY A 237 -7.11 -10.02 8.26
N VAL A 238 -8.39 -9.97 7.92
CA VAL A 238 -9.28 -11.13 7.87
C VAL A 238 -8.79 -12.16 6.87
N ARG A 239 -8.36 -11.72 5.69
CA ARG A 239 -7.79 -12.60 4.66
C ARG A 239 -6.51 -13.29 5.14
N MET A 240 -5.71 -12.63 5.98
CA MET A 240 -4.53 -13.21 6.62
C MET A 240 -4.89 -14.20 7.74
N ALA A 241 -5.92 -13.90 8.55
CA ALA A 241 -6.37 -14.74 9.67
C ALA A 241 -6.82 -16.15 9.24
N GLU A 242 -7.23 -16.32 7.98
CA GLU A 242 -7.51 -17.64 7.40
C GLU A 242 -6.30 -18.59 7.39
N HIS A 243 -5.09 -18.05 7.53
CA HIS A 243 -3.90 -18.86 7.70
C HIS A 243 -3.88 -19.43 9.13
N PRO A 244 -3.74 -20.75 9.33
CA PRO A 244 -3.85 -21.38 10.65
C PRO A 244 -2.82 -20.88 11.67
N GLY A 245 -1.73 -20.30 11.18
CA GLY A 245 -0.66 -19.70 11.97
C GLY A 245 -0.86 -18.22 12.35
N ILE A 246 -2.02 -17.63 12.06
CA ILE A 246 -2.24 -16.19 12.27
C ILE A 246 -3.32 -15.99 13.33
N ARG A 247 -3.05 -15.09 14.26
CA ARG A 247 -4.03 -14.57 15.22
C ARG A 247 -4.25 -13.10 14.92
N LEU A 248 -5.51 -12.71 14.75
CA LEU A 248 -5.89 -11.34 14.44
C LEU A 248 -6.56 -10.70 15.66
N MET A 249 -6.13 -9.51 16.03
CA MET A 249 -6.82 -8.69 17.02
C MET A 249 -7.24 -7.36 16.41
N VAL A 250 -8.54 -7.13 16.38
CA VAL A 250 -9.17 -5.91 15.88
C VAL A 250 -9.58 -5.06 17.07
N ILE A 251 -9.17 -3.80 17.08
CA ILE A 251 -9.52 -2.87 18.16
C ILE A 251 -10.20 -1.66 17.54
N ARG A 252 -11.50 -1.55 17.78
CA ARG A 252 -12.27 -0.40 17.35
C ARG A 252 -12.14 0.73 18.37
N PHE A 253 -11.67 1.88 17.92
CA PHE A 253 -11.61 3.09 18.71
C PHE A 253 -12.91 3.87 18.55
N ILE A 254 -13.53 4.24 19.66
CA ILE A 254 -14.77 5.01 19.68
C ILE A 254 -14.52 6.26 20.52
N VAL A 255 -14.75 7.44 19.94
CA VAL A 255 -14.64 8.70 20.68
C VAL A 255 -15.82 8.81 21.64
N GLU A 256 -15.53 8.98 22.93
CA GLU A 256 -16.57 9.24 23.93
C GLU A 256 -17.18 10.63 23.66
N PRO A 257 -18.50 10.74 23.41
CA PRO A 257 -19.11 12.04 23.20
C PRO A 257 -19.00 12.84 24.50
N GLU A 258 -18.40 14.03 24.45
CA GLU A 258 -18.37 14.91 25.60
C GLU A 258 -19.81 15.18 26.05
N SER A 259 -20.16 14.79 27.27
CA SER A 259 -21.44 15.11 27.89
C SER A 259 -21.47 16.61 28.25
N MET A 260 -21.57 17.46 27.25
CA MET A 260 -21.88 18.88 27.37
C MET A 260 -23.28 19.09 26.80
N GLY A 261 -24.17 19.61 27.65
CA GLY A 261 -25.60 19.68 27.42
C GLY A 261 -26.01 20.20 26.05
N GLU A 262 -27.07 19.59 25.52
CA GLU A 262 -27.95 20.03 24.44
C GLU A 262 -27.71 21.46 23.95
N ILE A 263 -26.75 21.63 23.03
CA ILE A 263 -26.79 22.70 22.04
C ILE A 263 -26.53 22.02 20.71
N VAL A 264 -27.63 21.77 20.00
CA VAL A 264 -27.64 21.30 18.62
C VAL A 264 -26.92 22.35 17.77
N ARG A 265 -25.61 22.19 17.59
CA ARG A 265 -24.90 22.79 16.46
C ARG A 265 -25.14 21.87 15.28
N VAL A 266 -26.16 22.21 14.48
CA VAL A 266 -26.34 21.62 13.16
C VAL A 266 -25.14 22.04 12.31
N ASN A 267 -24.10 21.22 12.28
CA ASN A 267 -23.05 21.33 11.29
C ASN A 267 -23.64 20.82 9.97
N ILE A 268 -23.71 21.69 8.96
CA ILE A 268 -24.29 21.46 7.63
C ILE A 268 -23.45 20.47 6.78
N ASP A 269 -22.43 19.84 7.37
CA ASP A 269 -21.58 18.78 6.78
C ASP A 269 -21.91 17.36 7.32
N SER A 270 -23.04 17.22 8.03
CA SER A 270 -23.43 16.00 8.74
C SER A 270 -24.03 14.89 7.89
N SER A 271 -24.32 15.11 6.60
CA SER A 271 -24.87 14.05 5.74
C SER A 271 -23.81 13.02 5.33
N SER A 272 -22.62 13.45 4.93
CA SER A 272 -21.52 12.56 4.49
C SER A 272 -20.92 11.76 5.63
N SER A 273 -20.68 12.41 6.79
CA SER A 273 -20.15 11.75 7.99
C SER A 273 -21.14 10.75 8.61
N THR A 274 -22.46 10.99 8.49
CA THR A 274 -23.48 10.03 8.96
C THR A 274 -23.59 8.82 8.02
N GLU A 275 -23.46 9.01 6.70
CA GLU A 275 -23.45 7.93 5.71
C GLU A 275 -22.18 7.06 5.78
N LEU A 276 -21.02 7.66 6.06
CA LEU A 276 -19.78 6.91 6.24
C LEU A 276 -19.80 6.08 7.53
N ARG A 277 -20.27 6.67 8.64
CA ARG A 277 -20.46 5.93 9.90
C ARG A 277 -21.47 4.80 9.78
N SER A 278 -22.53 4.96 8.98
CA SER A 278 -23.48 3.87 8.75
C SER A 278 -22.88 2.73 7.92
N SER A 279 -22.03 3.05 6.93
CA SER A 279 -21.31 2.04 6.14
C SER A 279 -20.31 1.24 6.99
N ASP A 280 -19.64 1.90 7.95
CA ASP A 280 -18.74 1.23 8.89
C ASP A 280 -19.47 0.28 9.83
N GLU A 281 -20.65 0.67 10.33
CA GLU A 281 -21.46 -0.21 11.19
C GLU A 281 -21.98 -1.43 10.42
N GLU A 282 -22.41 -1.26 9.17
CA GLU A 282 -22.84 -2.37 8.31
C GLU A 282 -21.68 -3.35 8.06
N PHE A 283 -20.51 -2.82 7.69
CA PHE A 283 -19.30 -3.61 7.48
C PHE A 283 -18.88 -4.37 8.75
N LEU A 284 -18.86 -3.69 9.91
CA LEU A 284 -18.50 -4.31 11.19
C LEU A 284 -19.54 -5.34 11.65
N ALA A 285 -20.82 -5.14 11.35
CA ALA A 285 -21.86 -6.11 11.64
C ALA A 285 -21.67 -7.40 10.82
N GLU A 286 -21.37 -7.29 9.53
CA GLU A 286 -21.04 -8.44 8.68
C GLU A 286 -19.76 -9.15 9.18
N PHE A 287 -18.73 -8.38 9.54
CA PHE A 287 -17.50 -8.91 10.11
C PHE A 287 -17.75 -9.70 11.40
N LYS A 288 -18.50 -9.13 12.35
CA LYS A 288 -18.83 -9.80 13.63
C LYS A 288 -19.60 -11.10 13.42
N GLN A 289 -20.48 -11.17 12.42
CA GLN A 289 -21.19 -12.42 12.07
C GLN A 289 -20.25 -13.50 11.51
N ASN A 290 -19.25 -13.10 10.72
CA ASN A 290 -18.26 -14.03 10.17
C ASN A 290 -17.24 -14.49 11.22
N MET A 291 -16.88 -13.62 12.16
CA MET A 291 -15.96 -13.91 13.28
C MET A 291 -16.46 -15.06 14.17
N ALA A 292 -17.78 -15.22 14.35
CA ALA A 292 -18.35 -16.27 15.19
C ALA A 292 -18.00 -17.70 14.76
N LYS A 293 -17.35 -17.87 13.60
CA LYS A 293 -16.90 -19.15 13.05
C LYS A 293 -15.39 -19.39 13.22
N ASP A 294 -14.63 -18.39 13.65
CA ASP A 294 -13.16 -18.42 13.63
C ASP A 294 -12.54 -17.93 14.95
N ASP A 295 -11.98 -18.87 15.71
CA ASP A 295 -11.35 -18.61 17.01
C ASP A 295 -10.03 -17.81 16.89
N SER A 296 -9.49 -17.65 15.68
CA SER A 296 -8.24 -16.91 15.44
C SER A 296 -8.41 -15.39 15.51
N ILE A 297 -9.65 -14.90 15.45
CA ILE A 297 -9.98 -13.47 15.38
C ILE A 297 -10.58 -13.01 16.72
N LYS A 298 -10.01 -11.96 17.29
CA LYS A 298 -10.54 -11.26 18.47
C LYS A 298 -10.93 -9.83 18.10
N TYR A 299 -12.01 -9.36 18.72
CA TYR A 299 -12.52 -8.01 18.52
C TYR A 299 -12.77 -7.33 19.87
N GLU A 300 -12.22 -6.13 20.05
CA GLU A 300 -12.43 -5.29 21.22
C GLU A 300 -12.85 -3.87 20.81
N GLU A 301 -13.72 -3.25 21.60
CA GLU A 301 -14.07 -1.82 21.49
C GLU A 301 -13.39 -1.05 22.64
N LYS A 302 -12.75 0.06 22.33
CA LYS A 302 -12.07 0.94 23.30
C LYS A 302 -12.60 2.36 23.15
N LEU A 303 -13.13 2.89 24.26
CA LEU A 303 -13.53 4.28 24.36
C LEU A 303 -12.28 5.14 24.61
N VAL A 304 -12.11 6.19 23.81
CA VAL A 304 -11.01 7.15 23.92
C VAL A 304 -11.56 8.57 23.95
N ARG A 305 -10.95 9.45 24.73
CA ARG A 305 -11.36 10.87 24.80
C ARG A 305 -10.46 11.77 23.97
N ASN A 306 -9.19 11.38 23.84
CA ASN A 306 -8.18 12.19 23.16
C ASN A 306 -7.09 11.31 22.52
N ALA A 307 -6.18 11.97 21.80
CA ALA A 307 -5.01 11.36 21.20
C ALA A 307 -4.11 10.62 22.23
N ALA A 308 -3.97 11.13 23.45
CA ALA A 308 -3.12 10.52 24.47
C ALA A 308 -3.67 9.17 24.96
N ASP A 309 -4.98 9.05 25.15
CA ASP A 309 -5.65 7.80 25.49
C ASP A 309 -5.46 6.77 24.37
N THR A 310 -5.55 7.22 23.11
CA THR A 310 -5.33 6.37 21.94
C THR A 310 -3.89 5.85 21.89
N ILE A 311 -2.90 6.71 22.15
CA ILE A 311 -1.49 6.31 22.25
C ILE A 311 -1.27 5.33 23.40
N ALA A 312 -1.94 5.52 24.54
CA ALA A 312 -1.83 4.62 25.68
C ALA A 312 -2.34 3.22 25.33
N VAL A 313 -3.53 3.12 24.72
CA VAL A 313 -4.09 1.84 24.26
C VAL A 313 -3.16 1.18 23.24
N LEU A 314 -2.71 1.89 22.20
CA LEU A 314 -1.76 1.34 21.21
C LEU A 314 -0.45 0.90 21.87
N SER A 315 -0.01 1.58 22.92
CA SER A 315 1.22 1.28 23.63
C SER A 315 1.13 0.01 24.49
N GLU A 316 -0.04 -0.33 25.01
CA GLU A 316 -0.26 -1.60 25.73
C GLU A 316 -0.14 -2.81 24.79
N LEU A 317 -0.19 -2.57 23.50
CA LEU A 317 -0.42 -3.57 22.46
C LEU A 317 0.79 -3.81 21.55
N LYS A 318 1.96 -3.38 21.99
CA LYS A 318 3.23 -3.43 21.25
C LYS A 318 3.74 -4.84 20.94
N CYS A 319 3.17 -5.88 21.55
CA CYS A 319 3.65 -7.27 21.44
C CYS A 319 3.11 -8.03 20.21
N CYS A 320 2.86 -7.35 19.10
CA CYS A 320 2.46 -7.97 17.83
C CYS A 320 3.61 -7.99 16.82
N ASP A 321 3.45 -8.80 15.78
CA ASP A 321 4.44 -8.93 14.70
C ASP A 321 4.18 -7.92 13.57
N LEU A 322 2.90 -7.61 13.32
CA LEU A 322 2.44 -6.72 12.26
C LEU A 322 1.25 -5.87 12.70
N PHE A 323 1.33 -4.56 12.49
CA PHE A 323 0.18 -3.67 12.48
C PHE A 323 -0.34 -3.50 11.05
N LEU A 324 -1.66 -3.64 10.87
CA LEU A 324 -2.37 -3.27 9.64
C LEU A 324 -3.21 -2.04 9.94
N VAL A 325 -2.88 -0.92 9.34
CA VAL A 325 -3.55 0.37 9.63
C VAL A 325 -4.03 1.02 8.35
N GLY A 326 -5.21 1.63 8.37
CA GLY A 326 -5.62 2.52 7.28
C GLY A 326 -4.78 3.80 7.28
N ARG A 327 -4.56 4.36 6.08
CA ARG A 327 -3.81 5.61 5.91
C ARG A 327 -4.61 6.81 6.42
N MET A 328 -5.88 6.93 6.03
CA MET A 328 -6.72 8.08 6.37
C MET A 328 -7.86 7.65 7.32
N PRO A 329 -7.71 7.86 8.64
CA PRO A 329 -8.79 7.61 9.59
C PRO A 329 -9.85 8.72 9.52
N GLU A 330 -11.10 8.37 9.77
CA GLU A 330 -12.20 9.36 9.86
C GLU A 330 -12.46 9.85 11.30
N CYS A 331 -11.87 9.20 12.30
CA CYS A 331 -12.00 9.57 13.71
C CYS A 331 -11.12 10.79 14.06
N GLU A 332 -11.74 11.84 14.62
CA GLU A 332 -11.04 13.08 15.06
C GLU A 332 -9.88 12.79 16.03
N ALA A 333 -10.06 11.89 17.01
CA ALA A 333 -9.01 11.52 17.95
C ALA A 333 -7.78 10.87 17.29
N ALA A 334 -7.93 10.31 16.09
CA ALA A 334 -6.84 9.75 15.30
C ALA A 334 -6.14 10.82 14.44
N LEU A 335 -6.86 11.85 13.98
CA LEU A 335 -6.29 12.96 13.19
C LEU A 335 -5.26 13.75 14.02
N ASP A 336 -5.54 13.94 15.31
CA ASP A 336 -4.66 14.65 16.25
C ASP A 336 -3.39 13.86 16.65
N LEU A 337 -3.26 12.59 16.22
CA LEU A 337 -2.04 11.80 16.42
C LEU A 337 -0.90 12.25 15.50
N SER A 338 -1.19 13.04 14.47
CA SER A 338 -0.21 13.43 13.45
C SER A 338 0.80 14.46 13.98
N ARG A 339 1.95 13.98 14.46
CA ARG A 339 3.17 14.77 14.70
C ARG A 339 4.38 14.07 14.08
N SER A 340 4.51 14.06 12.76
CA SER A 340 5.57 13.32 12.08
C SER A 340 6.04 13.94 10.77
N ASP A 341 7.28 13.62 10.40
CA ASP A 341 7.94 14.04 9.16
C ASP A 341 7.44 13.30 7.90
N CYS A 342 6.58 12.27 8.06
CA CYS A 342 6.15 11.35 6.99
C CYS A 342 4.61 11.30 6.83
N PRO A 343 3.95 12.41 6.40
CA PRO A 343 2.50 12.47 6.18
C PRO A 343 1.96 11.43 5.19
N GLU A 344 2.81 10.85 4.33
CA GLU A 344 2.43 9.75 3.44
C GLU A 344 1.90 8.51 4.19
N LEU A 345 2.27 8.33 5.47
CA LEU A 345 1.84 7.18 6.28
C LEU A 345 0.50 7.41 7.01
N GLY A 346 -0.04 8.63 6.94
CA GLY A 346 -1.20 9.01 7.74
C GLY A 346 -0.90 9.16 9.24
N PRO A 347 -1.87 9.61 10.05
CA PRO A 347 -1.65 9.92 11.47
C PRO A 347 -1.20 8.71 12.30
N VAL A 348 -1.89 7.57 12.14
CA VAL A 348 -1.62 6.34 12.90
C VAL A 348 -0.30 5.70 12.46
N GLY A 349 -0.08 5.57 11.15
CA GLY A 349 1.18 5.05 10.61
C GLY A 349 2.37 5.93 11.00
N SER A 350 2.20 7.24 11.00
CA SER A 350 3.18 8.22 11.48
C SER A 350 3.53 8.02 12.96
N LEU A 351 2.54 7.83 13.82
CA LEU A 351 2.77 7.53 15.24
C LEU A 351 3.55 6.22 15.41
N LEU A 352 3.12 5.14 14.75
CA LEU A 352 3.75 3.82 14.85
C LEU A 352 5.17 3.77 14.26
N THR A 353 5.55 4.79 13.49
CA THR A 353 6.91 4.96 12.94
C THR A 353 7.75 6.00 13.66
N SER A 354 7.15 6.76 14.58
CA SER A 354 7.84 7.76 15.39
C SER A 354 8.85 7.09 16.33
N PRO A 355 10.02 7.72 16.56
CA PRO A 355 10.96 7.27 17.60
C PRO A 355 10.35 7.25 19.00
N ASP A 356 9.33 8.07 19.25
CA ASP A 356 8.64 8.13 20.56
C ASP A 356 7.79 6.89 20.83
N PHE A 357 7.40 6.16 19.76
CA PHE A 357 6.66 4.92 19.86
C PHE A 357 7.58 3.72 19.68
N SER A 358 8.17 3.25 20.79
CA SER A 358 9.00 2.03 20.78
C SER A 358 8.14 0.80 20.46
N THR A 359 8.25 0.29 19.24
CA THR A 359 7.67 -0.98 18.79
C THR A 359 8.66 -1.73 17.89
N ILE A 360 8.66 -3.06 17.99
CA ILE A 360 9.42 -3.95 17.12
C ILE A 360 8.58 -4.49 15.96
N ALA A 361 7.26 -4.27 16.00
CA ALA A 361 6.34 -4.74 14.99
C ALA A 361 6.57 -4.03 13.65
N SER A 362 6.45 -4.77 12.55
CA SER A 362 6.35 -4.14 11.23
C SER A 362 4.99 -3.46 11.09
N VAL A 363 4.87 -2.47 10.21
CA VAL A 363 3.60 -1.74 9.99
C VAL A 363 3.30 -1.75 8.50
N LEU A 364 2.11 -2.18 8.14
CA LEU A 364 1.59 -2.06 6.78
C LEU A 364 0.46 -1.04 6.79
N ILE A 365 0.73 0.11 6.17
CA ILE A 365 -0.22 1.21 5.99
C ILE A 365 -0.98 0.96 4.70
N VAL A 366 -2.31 0.91 4.74
CA VAL A 366 -3.16 0.56 3.61
C VAL A 366 -4.02 1.77 3.20
N GLN A 367 -4.05 2.06 1.91
CA GLN A 367 -4.96 3.01 1.29
C GLN A 367 -5.87 2.25 0.33
N GLN A 368 -7.19 2.40 0.51
CA GLN A 368 -8.18 1.80 -0.37
C GLN A 368 -8.26 2.54 -1.71
N TYR A 369 -8.40 1.78 -2.80
CA TYR A 369 -8.73 2.38 -4.10
C TYR A 369 -10.14 2.97 -4.10
N LYS A 370 -10.23 4.27 -4.43
CA LYS A 370 -11.51 4.96 -4.67
C LYS A 370 -11.73 5.11 -6.16
N SER A 371 -12.80 4.52 -6.69
CA SER A 371 -13.23 4.75 -8.07
C SER A 371 -13.85 6.15 -8.19
N GLY A 372 -13.00 7.18 -8.27
CA GLY A 372 -13.37 8.53 -8.67
C GLY A 372 -14.11 9.38 -7.65
N THR A 373 -13.35 10.05 -6.78
CA THR A 373 -13.42 11.52 -6.56
C THR A 373 -12.10 11.87 -5.87
N SER A 374 -11.19 12.49 -6.62
CA SER A 374 -9.94 13.02 -6.08
C SER A 374 -10.26 14.05 -4.99
N PRO A 375 -9.86 13.85 -3.72
CA PRO A 375 -9.86 14.96 -2.79
C PRO A 375 -8.74 15.90 -3.24
N ASN A 376 -9.10 17.14 -3.62
CA ASN A 376 -8.15 18.21 -3.85
C ASN A 376 -7.33 18.41 -2.57
N LEU A 377 -6.13 17.86 -2.52
CA LEU A 377 -5.10 18.25 -1.57
C LEU A 377 -4.44 19.53 -2.10
N THR A 378 -5.18 20.64 -2.02
CA THR A 378 -4.56 21.97 -2.15
C THR A 378 -3.95 22.30 -0.80
N LEU A 379 -2.72 21.83 -0.57
CA LEU A 379 -1.89 22.39 0.48
C LEU A 379 -1.68 23.88 0.14
N GLN A 380 -2.08 24.74 1.07
CA GLN A 380 -1.81 26.16 1.06
C GLN A 380 -0.29 26.35 0.99
N MET A 381 0.19 26.76 -0.19
CA MET A 381 1.43 27.52 -0.26
C MET A 381 1.05 28.95 0.11
N GLU A 382 1.47 29.39 1.28
CA GLU A 382 1.49 30.80 1.64
C GLU A 382 2.37 31.52 0.60
N ASP A 383 1.73 32.34 -0.25
CA ASP A 383 2.42 33.31 -1.09
C ASP A 383 3.04 34.37 -0.16
N GLU A 384 4.35 34.29 0.05
CA GLU A 384 5.16 35.44 0.46
C GLU A 384 5.09 36.50 -0.65
N SER A 385 4.26 37.52 -0.45
CA SER A 385 4.33 38.76 -1.23
C SER A 385 5.57 39.55 -0.81
N PRO A 386 6.41 40.03 -1.75
CA PRO A 386 7.50 40.94 -1.41
C PRO A 386 6.95 42.34 -1.12
N ASP A 387 7.31 42.87 0.05
CA ASP A 387 7.09 44.24 0.46
C ASP A 387 7.57 45.22 -0.62
N LYS A 388 6.68 46.16 -0.98
CA LYS A 388 7.05 47.35 -1.74
C LYS A 388 7.58 48.39 -0.79
N ASP A 389 8.87 48.70 -0.95
CA ASP A 389 9.51 49.88 -0.39
C ASP A 389 8.71 51.14 -0.73
N SER A 390 8.23 51.81 0.32
CA SER A 390 7.78 53.20 0.27
C SER A 390 9.00 54.12 0.42
N GLU A 391 9.54 54.58 -0.71
CA GLU A 391 10.41 55.76 -0.70
C GLU A 391 9.57 57.03 -0.58
N SER A 392 9.91 57.79 0.45
CA SER A 392 9.53 59.17 0.71
C SER A 392 9.96 60.10 -0.42
N SER A 393 9.02 60.91 -0.95
CA SER A 393 9.20 62.33 -1.29
C SER A 393 7.85 63.01 -1.50
#